data_AF-A0AAN9FY04-F1
#
_entry.id   AF-A0AAN9FY04-F1
#
_cell.length_a   1.000
_cell.length_b   1.000
_cell.length_c   1.000
_cell.angle_alpha   90.00
_cell.angle_beta   90.00
_cell.angle_gamma   90.00
#
_symmetry.space_group_name_H-M   'P 1'
#
loop_
_entity.id
_entity.type
_entity.pdbx_description
1 polymer ?
#
loop_
_entity_poly.entity_id
_entity_poly.type
_entity_poly.pdbx_seq_one_letter_code
_entity_poly.pdbx_strand_id
1 'polypeptide(L)'
;MYDNLGFHSNCTKSPLSGRFPEVCTPANSLVTVDPHTSFGAGSYVTYGWEVRSVSGSTTHHVTMSDNLLPMFEEVSGTVDGAPFFHAAYYFNTTRVSFSADTFKLPALCLSA
;
A
#
# COMPACT_ATOMS: atom_id res chain seq x y z
N MET A 1 -3.94 -17.30 32.82
CA MET A 1 -5.29 -17.70 32.39
C MET A 1 -5.89 -16.46 31.74
N TYR A 2 -5.71 -16.30 30.43
CA TYR A 2 -6.30 -15.18 29.69
C TYR A 2 -7.52 -15.73 28.97
N ASP A 3 -8.69 -15.39 29.51
CA ASP A 3 -9.99 -15.76 28.98
C ASP A 3 -10.28 -15.06 27.66
N ASN A 4 -10.65 -15.87 26.67
CA ASN A 4 -11.69 -15.65 25.67
C ASN A 4 -12.16 -14.19 25.46
N LEU A 5 -11.38 -13.41 24.70
CA LEU A 5 -11.99 -12.42 23.79
C LEU A 5 -12.49 -13.21 22.58
N GLY A 6 -13.77 -13.57 22.60
CA GLY A 6 -14.44 -14.25 21.49
C GLY A 6 -14.34 -13.42 20.22
N PHE A 7 -13.32 -13.68 19.40
CA PHE A 7 -13.37 -13.36 17.99
C PHE A 7 -14.52 -14.18 17.42
N HIS A 8 -15.63 -13.52 17.14
CA HIS A 8 -16.63 -14.08 16.24
C HIS A 8 -15.92 -14.31 14.91
N SER A 9 -15.48 -15.54 14.68
CA SER A 9 -14.92 -15.99 13.42
C SER A 9 -16.08 -16.11 12.44
N ASN A 10 -16.59 -14.96 11.99
CA ASN A 10 -17.51 -14.85 10.88
C ASN A 10 -16.66 -14.47 9.68
N CYS A 11 -16.79 -15.24 8.59
CA CYS A 11 -16.16 -14.88 7.33
C CYS A 11 -17.19 -14.18 6.46
N THR A 12 -16.87 -12.98 6.00
CA THR A 12 -17.68 -12.28 5.00
C THR A 12 -16.98 -12.41 3.66
N LYS A 13 -17.71 -12.94 2.68
CA LYS A 13 -17.29 -12.99 1.28
C LYS A 13 -17.99 -11.87 0.53
N SER A 14 -17.22 -11.03 -0.14
CA SER A 14 -17.76 -9.97 -0.99
C SER A 14 -17.05 -10.01 -2.33
N PRO A 15 -17.78 -9.78 -3.44
CA PRO A 15 -17.13 -9.65 -4.73
C PRO A 15 -16.19 -8.44 -4.69
N LEU A 16 -14.96 -8.64 -5.13
CA LEU A 16 -14.06 -7.52 -5.43
C LEU A 16 -14.55 -6.89 -6.73
N SER A 17 -15.11 -5.69 -6.65
CA SER A 17 -15.44 -4.89 -7.82
C SER A 17 -14.20 -4.15 -8.30
N GLY A 18 -14.12 -3.94 -9.62
CA GLY A 18 -12.99 -3.26 -10.25
C GLY A 18 -11.81 -4.17 -10.60
N ARG A 19 -10.74 -3.57 -11.12
CA ARG A 19 -9.49 -4.27 -11.43
C ARG A 19 -8.57 -4.17 -10.23
N PHE A 20 -7.73 -5.18 -10.04
CA PHE A 20 -6.61 -5.06 -9.10
C PHE A 20 -5.77 -3.86 -9.52
N PRO A 21 -5.53 -2.85 -8.65
CA PRO A 21 -4.74 -1.70 -9.02
C PRO A 21 -3.33 -2.17 -9.37
N GLU A 22 -2.80 -1.71 -10.51
CA GLU A 22 -1.40 -1.99 -10.83
C GLU A 22 -0.52 -1.32 -9.76
N VAL A 23 0.22 -2.13 -9.02
CA VAL A 23 1.19 -1.65 -8.00
C VAL A 23 2.44 -1.09 -8.66
N CYS A 24 2.67 -1.43 -9.94
CA CYS A 24 3.75 -0.89 -10.75
C CYS A 24 3.30 0.38 -11.45
N THR A 25 4.19 1.36 -11.55
CA THR A 25 3.98 2.54 -12.39
C THR A 25 3.78 2.12 -13.86
N PRO A 26 2.64 2.46 -14.50
CA PRO A 26 2.39 2.10 -15.89
C PRO A 26 3.49 2.58 -16.83
N ALA A 27 3.81 1.83 -17.88
CA ALA A 27 4.93 2.11 -18.78
C ALA A 27 4.84 3.48 -19.50
N ASN A 28 3.63 4.01 -19.65
CA ASN A 28 3.35 5.31 -20.27
C ASN A 28 3.24 6.47 -19.25
N SER A 29 3.62 6.26 -17.99
CA SER A 29 3.54 7.30 -16.97
C SER A 29 4.64 8.34 -17.14
N LEU A 30 4.32 9.61 -16.88
CA LEU A 30 5.35 10.61 -16.60
C LEU A 30 5.86 10.36 -15.19
N VAL A 31 7.15 10.02 -15.05
CA VAL A 31 7.78 9.72 -13.76
C VAL A 31 8.77 10.83 -13.39
N THR A 32 8.55 11.44 -12.24
CA THR A 32 9.50 12.36 -11.60
C THR A 32 10.07 11.66 -10.37
N VAL A 33 11.39 11.62 -10.27
CA VAL A 33 12.10 11.09 -9.10
C VAL A 33 12.83 12.24 -8.41
N ASP A 34 12.54 12.45 -7.14
CA ASP A 34 13.36 13.27 -6.25
C ASP A 34 14.23 12.33 -5.42
N PRO A 35 15.52 12.17 -5.74
CA PRO A 35 16.39 11.20 -5.09
C PRO A 35 16.85 11.61 -3.68
N HIS A 36 16.56 12.84 -3.23
CA HIS A 36 17.10 13.36 -1.98
C HIS A 36 16.05 14.15 -1.20
N THR A 37 15.05 13.45 -0.68
CA THR A 37 14.07 14.01 0.24
C THR A 37 14.46 13.70 1.69
N SER A 38 14.54 14.71 2.54
CA SER A 38 14.82 14.56 3.97
C SER A 38 13.53 14.56 4.78
N PHE A 39 13.35 13.57 5.65
CA PHE A 39 12.23 13.47 6.58
C PHE A 39 12.72 13.56 8.02
N GLY A 40 12.00 14.30 8.87
CA GLY A 40 12.38 14.51 10.26
C GLY A 40 13.17 15.80 10.49
N ALA A 41 13.74 15.95 11.68
CA ALA A 41 14.46 17.15 12.08
C ALA A 41 15.63 16.84 13.04
N GLY A 42 16.67 17.68 13.01
CA GLY A 42 17.83 17.56 13.89
C GLY A 42 18.59 16.24 13.66
N SER A 43 18.90 15.54 14.75
CA SER A 43 19.59 14.24 14.72
C SER A 43 18.72 13.07 14.25
N TYR A 44 17.45 13.31 13.94
CA TYR A 44 16.48 12.27 13.53
C TYR A 44 16.05 12.41 12.07
N VAL A 45 16.89 13.02 11.24
CA VAL A 45 16.65 13.07 9.79
C VAL A 45 16.91 11.69 9.17
N THR A 46 15.96 11.21 8.38
CA THR A 46 16.15 10.10 7.45
C THR A 46 16.11 10.62 6.02
N TYR A 47 16.90 10.01 5.15
CA TYR A 47 16.89 10.28 3.72
C TYR A 47 16.08 9.20 2.98
N GLY A 48 15.52 9.63 1.87
CA GLY A 48 14.74 8.78 0.99
C GLY A 48 14.54 9.44 -0.36
N TRP A 49 13.72 8.79 -1.16
CA TRP A 49 13.39 9.21 -2.51
C TRP A 49 11.87 9.23 -2.69
N GLU A 50 11.40 10.27 -3.37
CA GLU A 50 10.02 10.40 -3.80
C GLU A 50 9.89 10.03 -5.28
N VAL A 51 8.89 9.23 -5.60
CA VAL A 51 8.47 8.94 -6.97
C VAL A 51 7.09 9.51 -7.15
N ARG A 52 6.93 10.37 -8.14
CA ARG A 52 5.62 10.83 -8.59
C ARG A 52 5.39 10.30 -9.99
N SER A 53 4.28 9.62 -10.21
CA SER A 53 3.90 9.14 -11.52
C SER A 53 2.48 9.52 -11.88
N VAL A 54 2.27 10.03 -13.09
CA VAL A 54 0.95 10.37 -13.60
C VAL A 54 0.63 9.49 -14.81
N SER A 55 -0.52 8.81 -14.76
CA SER A 55 -1.07 8.00 -15.86
C SER A 55 -2.55 8.31 -16.05
N GLY A 56 -2.88 8.96 -17.18
CA GLY A 56 -4.24 9.45 -17.43
C GLY A 56 -4.67 10.47 -16.36
N SER A 57 -5.79 10.20 -15.70
CA SER A 57 -6.33 10.99 -14.59
C SER A 57 -5.83 10.54 -13.20
N THR A 58 -4.92 9.57 -13.14
CA THR A 58 -4.44 9.01 -11.88
C THR A 58 -3.02 9.50 -11.60
N THR A 59 -2.81 9.97 -10.37
CA THR A 59 -1.52 10.37 -9.83
C THR A 59 -1.15 9.41 -8.71
N HIS A 60 0.08 8.90 -8.76
CA HIS A 60 0.70 8.14 -7.69
C HIS A 60 1.86 8.94 -7.13
N HIS A 61 2.03 8.91 -5.82
CA HIS A 61 3.16 9.47 -5.12
C HIS A 61 3.62 8.46 -4.08
N VAL A 62 4.87 8.02 -4.18
CA VAL A 62 5.46 7.03 -3.28
C VAL A 62 6.71 7.62 -2.68
N THR A 63 6.87 7.47 -1.37
CA THR A 63 8.09 7.79 -0.65
C THR A 63 8.71 6.51 -0.13
N MET A 64 9.99 6.33 -0.40
CA MET A 64 10.78 5.22 0.11
C MET A 64 12.01 5.73 0.84
N SER A 65 12.40 5.01 1.90
CA SER A 65 13.70 5.20 2.53
C SER A 65 14.84 4.75 1.61
N ASP A 66 16.07 5.18 1.91
CA ASP A 66 17.29 4.71 1.22
C ASP A 66 17.46 3.18 1.28
N ASN A 67 16.90 2.52 2.30
CA ASN A 67 16.87 1.06 2.42
C ASN A 67 15.78 0.40 1.57
N LEU A 68 15.14 1.16 0.67
CA LEU A 68 14.09 0.71 -0.23
C LEU A 68 12.94 0.06 0.56
N LEU A 69 12.56 0.70 1.68
CA LEU A 69 11.34 0.39 2.45
C LEU A 69 10.33 1.51 2.25
N PRO A 70 9.04 1.18 2.07
CA PRO A 70 7.99 2.19 1.91
C PRO A 70 7.82 2.98 3.20
N MET A 71 7.60 4.28 3.05
CA MET A 71 7.27 5.21 4.15
C MET A 71 5.87 5.78 3.96
N PHE A 72 5.54 6.15 2.73
CA PHE A 72 4.27 6.78 2.38
C PHE A 72 3.88 6.41 0.94
N GLU A 73 2.59 6.27 0.71
CA GLU A 73 1.98 6.12 -0.61
C GLU A 73 0.70 6.94 -0.66
N GLU A 74 0.54 7.68 -1.75
CA GLU A 74 -0.68 8.39 -2.09
C GLU A 74 -1.07 8.04 -3.52
N VAL A 75 -2.35 7.73 -3.71
CA VAL A 75 -2.94 7.54 -5.03
C VAL A 75 -4.22 8.36 -5.09
N SER A 76 -4.31 9.20 -6.10
CA SER A 76 -5.50 10.02 -6.34
C SER A 76 -5.87 10.03 -7.80
N GLY A 77 -7.15 10.23 -8.10
CA GLY A 77 -7.61 10.32 -9.47
C GLY A 77 -9.11 10.14 -9.59
N THR A 78 -9.53 9.61 -10.73
CA THR A 78 -10.94 9.35 -11.06
C THR A 78 -11.09 7.91 -11.57
N VAL A 79 -12.06 7.18 -11.01
CA VAL A 79 -12.48 5.85 -11.49
C VAL A 79 -13.98 5.89 -11.75
N ASP A 80 -14.41 5.51 -12.95
CA ASP A 80 -15.81 5.52 -13.39
C ASP A 80 -16.55 6.86 -13.15
N GLY A 81 -15.81 7.98 -13.31
CA GLY A 81 -16.33 9.34 -13.11
C GLY A 81 -16.40 9.79 -11.64
N ALA A 82 -16.10 8.91 -10.68
CA ALA A 82 -16.00 9.26 -9.27
C ALA A 82 -14.54 9.57 -8.88
N PRO A 83 -14.27 10.71 -8.21
CA PRO A 83 -12.94 10.99 -7.70
C PRO A 83 -12.63 10.04 -6.52
N PHE A 84 -11.36 9.66 -6.41
CA PHE A 84 -10.86 8.89 -5.27
C PHE A 84 -9.55 9.47 -4.77
N PHE A 85 -9.29 9.23 -3.49
CA PHE A 85 -8.05 9.55 -2.82
C PHE A 85 -7.75 8.44 -1.82
N HIS A 86 -6.54 7.91 -1.89
CA HIS A 86 -6.02 6.91 -0.97
C HIS A 86 -4.66 7.37 -0.49
N ALA A 87 -4.42 7.28 0.82
CA ALA A 87 -3.13 7.53 1.42
C ALA A 87 -2.83 6.43 2.45
N ALA A 88 -1.64 5.87 2.37
CA ALA A 88 -1.13 4.86 3.28
C ALA A 88 0.21 5.33 3.87
N TYR A 89 0.34 5.16 5.19
CA TYR A 89 1.56 5.46 5.93
C TYR A 89 2.08 4.17 6.54
N TYR A 90 3.35 3.89 6.31
CA TYR A 90 3.98 2.64 6.70
C TYR A 90 4.94 2.88 7.87
N PHE A 91 4.75 2.11 8.94
CA PHE A 91 5.57 2.16 10.14
C PHE A 91 6.08 0.76 10.47
N ASN A 92 7.25 0.65 11.10
CA ASN A 92 7.87 -0.62 11.50
C ASN A 92 7.97 -1.63 10.35
N THR A 93 8.31 -1.16 9.15
CA THR A 93 8.42 -1.98 7.95
C THR A 93 9.66 -2.88 8.00
N THR A 94 9.47 -4.14 7.62
CA THR A 94 10.56 -5.11 7.47
C THR A 94 10.36 -5.90 6.19
N ARG A 95 11.46 -6.30 5.54
CA ARG A 95 11.40 -7.20 4.40
C ARG A 95 11.17 -8.61 4.89
N VAL A 96 10.03 -9.18 4.53
CA VAL A 96 9.69 -10.56 4.85
C VAL A 96 9.30 -11.28 3.57
N SER A 97 9.70 -12.55 3.46
CA SER A 97 9.23 -13.44 2.40
C SER A 97 8.09 -14.28 2.98
N PHE A 98 6.93 -14.23 2.35
CA PHE A 98 5.79 -15.05 2.73
C PHE A 98 5.79 -16.35 1.93
N SER A 99 5.35 -17.43 2.57
CA SER A 99 5.03 -18.66 1.86
C SER A 99 3.65 -18.52 1.21
N ALA A 100 3.35 -19.35 0.20
CA ALA A 100 2.01 -19.39 -0.40
C ALA A 100 0.90 -19.67 0.64
N ASP A 101 1.24 -20.37 1.73
CA ASP A 101 0.31 -20.73 2.79
C ASP A 101 -0.17 -19.54 3.62
N THR A 102 0.57 -18.42 3.63
CA THR A 102 0.18 -17.19 4.35
C THR A 102 -1.16 -16.63 3.85
N PHE A 103 -1.50 -16.86 2.58
CA PHE A 103 -2.72 -16.35 1.97
C PHE A 103 -3.84 -17.39 1.88
N LYS A 104 -3.65 -18.59 2.47
CA LYS A 104 -4.71 -19.60 2.53
C LYS A 104 -5.82 -19.12 3.45
N LEU A 105 -7.04 -19.11 2.92
CA LEU A 105 -8.23 -18.76 3.69
C LEU A 105 -8.45 -19.78 4.83
N PRO A 106 -8.88 -19.33 6.03
CA PRO A 106 -9.34 -20.22 7.08
C PRO A 106 -10.48 -21.13 6.58
N ALA A 107 -10.60 -22.35 7.12
CA ALA A 107 -11.62 -23.31 6.69
C ALA A 107 -13.05 -22.76 6.71
N LEU A 108 -13.37 -21.94 7.72
CA LEU A 108 -14.63 -21.18 7.85
C LEU A 108 -14.98 -20.35 6.59
N CYS A 109 -13.98 -19.79 5.91
CA CYS A 109 -14.16 -18.96 4.72
C CYS A 109 -14.38 -19.78 3.43
N LEU A 110 -14.17 -21.10 3.47
CA LEU A 110 -14.38 -21.98 2.32
C LEU A 110 -15.85 -22.40 2.17
N SER A 111 -16.62 -22.36 3.25
CA SER A 111 -18.04 -22.71 3.29
C SER A 111 -18.99 -21.50 3.21
N ALA A 112 -18.46 -20.28 3.10
CA ALA A 112 -19.20 -19.02 3.07
C ALA A 112 -19.52 -18.53 1.64
#